data_AF-A0A800AQF1-F1
#
_entry.id   AF-A0A800AQF1-F1
#
_cell.length_a   1.000
_cell.length_b   1.000
_cell.length_c   1.000
_cell.angle_alpha   90.00
_cell.angle_beta   90.00
_cell.angle_gamma   90.00
#
_symmetry.space_group_name_H-M   'P 1'
#
loop_
_entity.id
_entity.type
_entity.pdbx_description
1 polymer ?
#
loop_
_entity_poly.entity_id
_entity_poly.type
_entity_poly.pdbx_seq_one_letter_code
_entity_poly.pdbx_strand_id
1 'polypeptide(L)'
;MQPFHFHTRITQVELLGKYAKNVKELLEGIKEVPSVSIYHHTHRYLEQHRYFSPEHPNDFSYWISTSLGLKKLGERIASIDLFQFHDIEKLREKFIQILKNYLKITPVIRNCIPGEEFRFLSSKIFILPTHFVANNLRDFVNCLEKVTIHSLYFHMFEARLRLKKPDNDFSCWLRDAGFTGLADRISRLDPYTYTLEGLRKRIINLVKDYITRDNL
;
A
#
# COMPACT_ATOMS: atom_id res chain seq x y z
N MET A 1 21.10 -5.05 21.47
CA MET A 1 20.10 -4.79 20.41
C MET A 1 19.96 -6.04 19.56
N GLN A 2 18.74 -6.53 19.31
CA GLN A 2 18.55 -7.63 18.36
C GLN A 2 18.87 -7.15 16.94
N PRO A 3 19.54 -7.95 16.08
CA PRO A 3 19.83 -7.54 14.71
C PRO A 3 18.54 -7.32 13.89
N PHE A 4 18.55 -6.33 12.99
CA PHE A 4 17.48 -6.18 12.01
C PHE A 4 17.78 -7.00 10.77
N HIS A 5 16.88 -7.90 10.41
CA HIS A 5 17.00 -8.73 9.21
C HIS A 5 16.17 -8.14 8.08
N PHE A 6 16.83 -7.68 7.03
CA PHE A 6 16.14 -7.22 5.84
C PHE A 6 15.61 -8.43 5.05
N HIS A 7 14.33 -8.34 4.71
CA HIS A 7 13.64 -9.25 3.82
C HIS A 7 13.21 -8.48 2.59
N THR A 8 13.08 -9.18 1.47
CA THR A 8 12.45 -8.64 0.27
C THR A 8 11.21 -9.45 -0.03
N ARG A 9 10.38 -8.93 -0.93
CA ARG A 9 9.24 -9.66 -1.43
C ARG A 9 9.24 -9.73 -2.94
N ILE A 10 8.59 -10.76 -3.45
CA ILE A 10 8.18 -10.88 -4.84
C ILE A 10 6.67 -11.11 -4.87
N THR A 11 6.03 -10.57 -5.89
CA THR A 11 4.57 -10.68 -6.03
C THR A 11 4.20 -11.32 -7.35
N GLN A 12 3.47 -12.43 -7.28
CA GLN A 12 2.87 -13.09 -8.43
C GLN A 12 1.42 -12.60 -8.58
N VAL A 13 1.06 -12.16 -9.79
CA VAL A 13 -0.34 -11.81 -10.10
C VAL A 13 -1.12 -13.10 -10.33
N GLU A 14 -2.31 -13.18 -9.74
CA GLU A 14 -3.24 -14.29 -9.95
C GLU A 14 -4.54 -13.77 -10.58
N LEU A 15 -4.99 -14.41 -11.66
CA LEU A 15 -6.29 -14.15 -12.26
C LEU A 15 -7.37 -14.87 -11.43
N LEU A 16 -8.39 -14.14 -10.96
CA LEU A 16 -9.48 -14.77 -10.20
C LEU A 16 -10.62 -15.30 -11.08
N GLY A 17 -10.59 -15.02 -12.38
CA GLY A 17 -11.67 -15.37 -13.32
C GLY A 17 -12.99 -14.61 -13.07
N LYS A 18 -13.01 -13.68 -12.12
CA LYS A 18 -14.15 -12.81 -11.82
C LYS A 18 -14.01 -11.48 -12.54
N TYR A 19 -15.13 -10.98 -13.07
CA TYR A 19 -15.19 -9.69 -13.72
C TYR A 19 -16.48 -8.95 -13.35
N ALA A 20 -16.49 -7.64 -13.52
CA ALA A 20 -17.66 -6.80 -13.35
C ALA A 20 -17.88 -5.90 -14.57
N LYS A 21 -19.11 -5.86 -15.06
CA LYS A 21 -19.55 -5.01 -16.16
C LYS A 21 -20.16 -3.69 -15.69
N ASN A 22 -20.56 -3.62 -14.42
CA ASN A 22 -21.26 -2.47 -13.86
C ASN A 22 -21.00 -2.34 -12.36
N VAL A 23 -21.52 -1.27 -11.75
CA VAL A 23 -21.35 -0.97 -10.32
C VAL A 23 -21.94 -2.06 -9.40
N LYS A 24 -23.03 -2.72 -9.81
CA LYS A 24 -23.66 -3.78 -9.00
C LYS A 24 -22.78 -5.03 -8.98
N GLU A 25 -22.28 -5.46 -10.12
CA GLU A 25 -21.34 -6.57 -10.21
C GLU A 25 -20.00 -6.26 -9.52
N LEU A 26 -19.53 -5.01 -9.61
CA LEU A 26 -18.34 -4.58 -8.89
C LEU A 26 -18.54 -4.70 -7.38
N LEU A 27 -19.70 -4.26 -6.88
CA LEU A 27 -20.05 -4.39 -5.46
C LEU A 27 -20.07 -5.86 -5.01
N GLU A 28 -20.73 -6.74 -5.77
CA GLU A 28 -20.76 -8.17 -5.41
C GLU A 28 -19.36 -8.79 -5.50
N GLY A 29 -18.58 -8.48 -6.54
CA GLY A 29 -17.20 -8.92 -6.66
C GLY A 29 -16.34 -8.50 -5.46
N ILE A 30 -16.40 -7.22 -5.05
CA ILE A 30 -15.64 -6.71 -3.89
C ILE A 30 -16.00 -7.44 -2.58
N LYS A 31 -17.26 -7.86 -2.40
CA LYS A 31 -17.68 -8.64 -1.22
C LYS A 31 -17.10 -10.05 -1.22
N GLU A 32 -16.95 -10.66 -2.39
CA GLU A 32 -16.63 -12.08 -2.52
C GLU A 32 -15.14 -12.38 -2.73
N VAL A 33 -14.39 -11.48 -3.38
CA VAL A 33 -12.96 -11.73 -3.68
C VAL A 33 -12.14 -11.80 -2.39
N PRO A 34 -11.02 -12.54 -2.36
CA PRO A 34 -10.11 -12.55 -1.21
C PRO A 34 -9.61 -11.14 -0.87
N SER A 35 -9.25 -10.90 0.41
CA SER A 35 -8.76 -9.59 0.88
C SER A 35 -7.55 -9.12 0.08
N VAL A 36 -6.71 -10.07 -0.33
CA VAL A 36 -5.52 -9.85 -1.14
C VAL A 36 -5.83 -9.28 -2.53
N SER A 37 -7.05 -9.46 -3.04
CA SER A 37 -7.52 -8.78 -4.26
C SER A 37 -7.80 -7.30 -4.01
N ILE A 38 -8.39 -6.95 -2.87
CA ILE A 38 -8.57 -5.56 -2.47
C ILE A 38 -7.21 -4.88 -2.31
N TYR A 39 -6.25 -5.54 -1.66
CA TYR A 39 -4.87 -5.08 -1.58
C TYR A 39 -4.23 -4.89 -2.96
N HIS A 40 -4.43 -5.82 -3.90
CA HIS A 40 -3.93 -5.73 -5.27
C HIS A 40 -4.41 -4.43 -5.93
N HIS A 41 -5.72 -4.20 -5.92
CA HIS A 41 -6.35 -3.10 -6.65
C HIS A 41 -6.20 -1.73 -5.97
N THR A 42 -5.51 -1.65 -4.83
CA THR A 42 -5.35 -0.42 -4.04
C THR A 42 -3.88 -0.16 -3.71
N HIS A 43 -3.35 -0.83 -2.69
CA HIS A 43 -2.01 -0.65 -2.17
C HIS A 43 -0.91 -1.03 -3.19
N ARG A 44 -1.09 -2.17 -3.88
CA ARG A 44 -0.17 -2.60 -4.94
C ARG A 44 -0.32 -1.74 -6.19
N TYR A 45 -1.54 -1.32 -6.53
CA TYR A 45 -1.74 -0.36 -7.61
C TYR A 45 -0.92 0.92 -7.40
N LEU A 46 -0.98 1.49 -6.19
CA LEU A 46 -0.15 2.65 -5.84
C LEU A 46 1.34 2.34 -5.92
N GLU A 47 1.81 1.18 -5.47
CA GLU A 47 3.20 0.79 -5.65
C GLU A 47 3.65 0.85 -7.11
N GLN A 48 2.86 0.27 -8.01
CA GLN A 48 3.21 0.17 -9.43
C GLN A 48 3.17 1.52 -10.15
N HIS A 49 2.24 2.38 -9.77
CA HIS A 49 1.97 3.64 -10.49
C HIS A 49 2.59 4.87 -9.82
N ARG A 50 3.34 4.72 -8.73
CA ARG A 50 4.01 5.80 -7.96
C ARG A 50 4.97 6.70 -8.75
N TYR A 51 5.37 6.29 -9.95
CA TYR A 51 6.20 7.12 -10.84
C TYR A 51 5.42 8.21 -11.57
N PHE A 52 4.09 8.14 -11.53
CA PHE A 52 3.16 9.18 -11.94
C PHE A 52 2.31 9.55 -10.74
N SER A 53 1.85 10.80 -10.60
CA SER A 53 0.74 11.08 -9.68
C SER A 53 -0.51 10.56 -10.37
N PRO A 54 -1.00 9.35 -10.06
CA PRO A 54 -2.10 8.83 -10.85
C PRO A 54 -3.33 9.68 -10.53
N GLU A 55 -4.08 10.11 -11.55
CA GLU A 55 -5.38 10.78 -11.38
C GLU A 55 -6.31 9.97 -10.47
N HIS A 56 -6.08 8.65 -10.44
CA HIS A 56 -6.80 7.68 -9.63
C HIS A 56 -5.85 6.93 -8.69
N PRO A 57 -6.07 6.93 -7.37
CA PRO A 57 -5.20 6.25 -6.42
C PRO A 57 -5.47 4.73 -6.31
N ASN A 58 -6.44 4.19 -7.06
CA ASN A 58 -6.76 2.77 -7.08
C ASN A 58 -7.50 2.36 -8.36
N ASP A 59 -7.40 1.07 -8.73
CA ASP A 59 -8.02 0.51 -9.94
C ASP A 59 -9.53 0.70 -9.97
N PHE A 60 -10.21 0.61 -8.81
CA PHE A 60 -11.67 0.77 -8.74
C PHE A 60 -12.09 2.18 -9.17
N SER A 61 -11.45 3.21 -8.62
CA SER A 61 -11.75 4.60 -8.96
C SER A 61 -11.46 4.90 -10.43
N TYR A 62 -10.35 4.35 -10.95
CA TYR A 62 -9.98 4.48 -12.36
C TYR A 62 -11.08 3.90 -13.25
N TRP A 63 -11.40 2.62 -13.08
CA TRP A 63 -12.37 1.93 -13.92
C TRP A 63 -13.78 2.55 -13.85
N ILE A 64 -14.23 2.95 -12.66
CA ILE A 64 -15.52 3.63 -12.49
C ILE A 64 -15.55 4.95 -13.27
N SER A 65 -14.47 5.73 -13.24
CA SER A 65 -14.41 7.01 -13.93
C SER A 65 -14.25 6.86 -15.44
N THR A 66 -13.45 5.92 -15.91
CA THR A 66 -13.08 5.77 -17.32
C THR A 66 -14.07 4.86 -18.06
N SER A 67 -14.14 3.58 -17.69
CA SER A 67 -14.94 2.56 -18.38
C SER A 67 -16.45 2.67 -18.14
N LEU A 68 -16.88 3.26 -17.02
CA LEU A 68 -18.30 3.55 -16.77
C LEU A 68 -18.67 5.03 -16.98
N GLY A 69 -17.68 5.93 -17.13
CA GLY A 69 -17.91 7.37 -17.24
C GLY A 69 -18.49 8.04 -15.97
N LEU A 70 -18.44 7.36 -14.82
CA LEU A 70 -19.10 7.79 -13.58
C LEU A 70 -18.17 8.63 -12.70
N LYS A 71 -17.70 9.78 -13.21
CA LYS A 71 -16.69 10.64 -12.57
C LYS A 71 -16.94 10.92 -11.08
N LYS A 72 -18.17 11.34 -10.72
CA LYS A 72 -18.52 11.63 -9.31
C LYS A 72 -18.41 10.42 -8.38
N LEU A 73 -18.71 9.22 -8.87
CA LEU A 73 -18.55 8.00 -8.07
C LEU A 73 -17.08 7.61 -7.97
N GLY A 74 -16.35 7.70 -9.08
CA GLY A 74 -14.92 7.44 -9.12
C GLY A 74 -14.14 8.37 -8.19
N GLU A 75 -14.46 9.67 -8.16
CA GLU A 75 -13.90 10.66 -7.22
C GLU A 75 -14.16 10.29 -5.76
N ARG A 76 -15.39 9.84 -5.41
CA ARG A 76 -15.69 9.39 -4.04
C ARG A 76 -14.87 8.18 -3.63
N ILE A 77 -14.66 7.23 -4.54
CA ILE A 77 -13.80 6.06 -4.29
C ILE A 77 -12.33 6.48 -4.21
N ALA A 78 -11.89 7.44 -5.03
CA ALA A 78 -10.54 7.99 -5.02
C ALA A 78 -10.23 8.78 -3.74
N SER A 79 -11.23 9.47 -3.15
CA SER A 79 -11.04 10.29 -1.94
C SER A 79 -10.76 9.50 -0.66
N ILE A 80 -10.81 8.17 -0.72
CA ILE A 80 -10.47 7.32 0.42
C ILE A 80 -8.95 7.37 0.63
N ASP A 81 -8.52 7.92 1.77
CA ASP A 81 -7.12 7.89 2.19
C ASP A 81 -6.72 6.45 2.56
N LEU A 82 -6.05 5.77 1.63
CA LEU A 82 -5.57 4.39 1.80
C LEU A 82 -4.52 4.25 2.91
N PHE A 83 -3.84 5.34 3.32
CA PHE A 83 -2.83 5.30 4.37
C PHE A 83 -3.39 5.09 5.77
N GLN A 84 -4.65 5.52 6.00
CA GLN A 84 -5.35 5.36 7.28
C GLN A 84 -5.84 3.93 7.54
N PHE A 85 -5.86 3.08 6.51
CA PHE A 85 -6.36 1.71 6.63
C PHE A 85 -5.21 0.74 6.88
N HIS A 86 -5.12 0.25 8.11
CA HIS A 86 -4.20 -0.84 8.50
C HIS A 86 -4.83 -2.23 8.38
N ASP A 87 -6.12 -2.28 8.06
CA ASP A 87 -6.86 -3.51 7.82
C ASP A 87 -7.60 -3.39 6.48
N ILE A 88 -7.23 -4.29 5.55
CA ILE A 88 -7.82 -4.36 4.21
C ILE A 88 -9.32 -4.63 4.27
N GLU A 89 -9.81 -5.32 5.31
CA GLU A 89 -11.24 -5.56 5.49
C GLU A 89 -12.01 -4.28 5.78
N LYS A 90 -11.46 -3.39 6.63
CA LYS A 90 -12.07 -2.08 6.88
C LYS A 90 -12.10 -1.21 5.62
N LEU A 91 -11.06 -1.31 4.79
CA LEU A 91 -11.02 -0.65 3.50
C LEU A 91 -12.09 -1.20 2.55
N ARG A 92 -12.23 -2.53 2.47
CA ARG A 92 -13.28 -3.20 1.69
C ARG A 92 -14.67 -2.72 2.13
N GLU A 93 -14.95 -2.70 3.43
CA GLU A 93 -16.23 -2.22 3.98
C GLU A 93 -16.53 -0.78 3.55
N LYS A 94 -15.52 0.08 3.55
CA LYS A 94 -15.68 1.47 3.10
C LYS A 94 -16.08 1.56 1.63
N PHE A 95 -15.41 0.81 0.74
CA PHE A 95 -15.80 0.74 -0.67
C PHE A 95 -17.23 0.19 -0.83
N ILE A 96 -17.56 -0.91 -0.16
CA ILE A 96 -18.89 -1.51 -0.17
C ILE A 96 -19.95 -0.47 0.22
N GLN A 97 -19.70 0.32 1.26
CA GLN A 97 -20.64 1.33 1.73
C GLN A 97 -20.89 2.43 0.68
N ILE A 98 -19.83 2.92 0.03
CA ILE A 98 -19.95 3.95 -1.03
C ILE A 98 -20.76 3.39 -2.21
N LEU A 99 -20.44 2.19 -2.68
CA LEU A 99 -21.12 1.56 -3.82
C LEU A 99 -22.58 1.22 -3.50
N LYS A 100 -22.88 0.71 -2.30
CA LYS A 100 -24.26 0.47 -1.84
C LYS A 100 -25.07 1.77 -1.82
N ASN A 101 -24.51 2.86 -1.28
CA ASN A 101 -25.19 4.14 -1.21
C ASN A 101 -25.47 4.70 -2.61
N TYR A 102 -24.54 4.53 -3.55
CA TYR A 102 -24.74 4.90 -4.94
C TYR A 102 -25.90 4.14 -5.60
N LEU A 103 -25.96 2.82 -5.40
CA LEU A 103 -27.01 1.97 -6.00
C LEU A 103 -28.40 2.25 -5.43
N LYS A 104 -28.52 2.69 -4.16
CA LYS A 104 -29.81 3.09 -3.56
C LYS A 104 -30.47 4.27 -4.28
N ILE A 105 -29.66 5.19 -4.81
CA ILE A 105 -30.14 6.44 -5.45
C ILE A 105 -30.08 6.39 -6.97
N THR A 106 -29.63 5.27 -7.55
CA THR A 106 -29.41 5.13 -9.00
C THR A 106 -30.31 4.02 -9.54
N PRO A 107 -31.46 4.35 -10.13
CA PRO A 107 -32.43 3.35 -10.60
C PRO A 107 -31.99 2.60 -11.87
N VAL A 108 -31.14 3.24 -12.69
CA VAL A 108 -30.68 2.67 -13.98
C VAL A 108 -29.18 2.38 -13.90
N ILE A 109 -28.82 1.10 -13.96
CA ILE A 109 -27.44 0.64 -13.95
C ILE A 109 -26.92 0.59 -15.39
N ARG A 110 -25.78 1.24 -15.64
CA ARG A 110 -25.09 1.20 -16.92
C ARG A 110 -24.00 0.13 -16.89
N ASN A 111 -23.87 -0.60 -17.99
CA ASN A 111 -22.74 -1.49 -18.23
C ASN A 111 -21.62 -0.73 -18.96
N CYS A 112 -20.38 -1.16 -18.74
CA CYS A 112 -19.23 -0.77 -19.56
C CYS A 112 -19.37 -1.32 -20.98
N ILE A 113 -18.51 -0.83 -21.87
CA ILE A 113 -18.35 -1.39 -23.22
C ILE A 113 -17.80 -2.83 -23.09
N PRO A 114 -18.27 -3.79 -23.90
CA PRO A 114 -17.67 -5.14 -23.93
C PRO A 114 -16.16 -5.09 -24.16
N GLY A 115 -15.39 -5.81 -23.34
CA GLY A 115 -13.93 -5.77 -23.34
C GLY A 115 -13.32 -4.82 -22.31
N GLU A 116 -14.09 -3.88 -21.78
CA GLU A 116 -13.66 -2.96 -20.72
C GLU A 116 -14.12 -3.41 -19.33
N GLU A 117 -14.46 -4.69 -19.14
CA GLU A 117 -14.88 -5.19 -17.83
C GLU A 117 -13.78 -5.05 -16.77
N PHE A 118 -14.17 -4.70 -15.55
CA PHE A 118 -13.24 -4.73 -14.43
C PHE A 118 -12.84 -6.18 -14.17
N ARG A 119 -11.54 -6.47 -14.16
CA ARG A 119 -11.01 -7.80 -13.88
C ARG A 119 -10.47 -7.85 -12.47
N PHE A 120 -11.03 -8.74 -11.66
CA PHE A 120 -10.51 -8.96 -10.31
C PHE A 120 -9.24 -9.81 -10.39
N LEU A 121 -8.16 -9.25 -9.86
CA LEU A 121 -6.85 -9.85 -9.74
C LEU A 121 -6.51 -10.04 -8.26
N SER A 122 -5.63 -10.99 -7.97
CA SER A 122 -5.04 -11.20 -6.64
C SER A 122 -3.51 -11.10 -6.72
N SER A 123 -2.88 -11.06 -5.55
CA SER A 123 -1.44 -10.92 -5.38
C SER A 123 -0.90 -11.98 -4.44
N LYS A 124 -0.26 -13.03 -4.95
CA LYS A 124 0.46 -13.95 -4.07
C LYS A 124 1.83 -13.36 -3.74
N ILE A 125 2.05 -13.06 -2.46
CA ILE A 125 3.27 -12.42 -1.96
C ILE A 125 4.19 -13.50 -1.38
N PHE A 126 5.43 -13.54 -1.86
CA PHE A 126 6.47 -14.42 -1.36
C PHE A 126 7.53 -13.57 -0.66
N ILE A 127 7.77 -13.84 0.61
CA ILE A 127 8.78 -13.17 1.43
C ILE A 127 10.07 -13.97 1.32
N LEU A 128 11.14 -13.31 0.93
CA LEU A 128 12.47 -13.89 0.80
C LEU A 128 13.43 -13.25 1.79
N PRO A 129 14.26 -14.04 2.50
CA PRO A 129 15.34 -13.48 3.28
C PRO A 129 16.36 -12.81 2.36
N THR A 130 17.04 -11.78 2.88
CA THR A 130 18.24 -11.23 2.25
C THR A 130 19.44 -11.49 3.14
N HIS A 131 20.65 -11.32 2.60
CA HIS A 131 21.88 -11.40 3.40
C HIS A 131 22.17 -10.10 4.17
N PHE A 132 21.32 -9.08 4.07
CA PHE A 132 21.53 -7.79 4.73
C PHE A 132 21.01 -7.84 6.16
N VAL A 133 21.92 -7.58 7.11
CA VAL A 133 21.62 -7.57 8.54
C VAL A 133 22.24 -6.32 9.16
N ALA A 134 21.47 -5.61 9.98
CA ALA A 134 21.96 -4.43 10.69
C ALA A 134 22.03 -4.67 12.20
N ASN A 135 23.23 -4.53 12.76
CA ASN A 135 23.47 -4.69 14.20
C ASN A 135 23.57 -3.36 14.96
N ASN A 136 23.54 -2.23 14.24
CA ASN A 136 23.60 -0.87 14.75
C ASN A 136 23.07 0.13 13.69
N LEU A 137 22.98 1.41 14.03
CA LEU A 137 22.47 2.44 13.11
C LEU A 137 23.35 2.65 11.87
N ARG A 138 24.68 2.46 11.96
CA ARG A 138 25.58 2.57 10.80
C ARG A 138 25.35 1.40 9.84
N ASP A 139 25.24 0.18 10.35
CA ASP A 139 24.89 -0.99 9.53
C ASP A 139 23.52 -0.81 8.86
N PHE A 140 22.56 -0.24 9.59
CA PHE A 140 21.21 0.02 9.08
C PHE A 140 21.23 0.97 7.88
N VAL A 141 21.97 2.08 7.97
CA VAL A 141 22.20 2.99 6.84
C VAL A 141 22.88 2.28 5.67
N ASN A 142 23.97 1.55 5.94
CA ASN A 142 24.72 0.83 4.90
C ASN A 142 23.86 -0.23 4.18
N CYS A 143 22.97 -0.90 4.91
CA CYS A 143 22.01 -1.84 4.35
C CYS A 143 20.94 -1.12 3.52
N LEU A 144 20.35 -0.03 4.05
CA LEU A 144 19.35 0.77 3.33
C LEU A 144 19.88 1.32 1.99
N GLU A 145 21.16 1.63 1.88
CA GLU A 145 21.79 2.06 0.63
C GLU A 145 21.88 0.94 -0.42
N LYS A 146 21.79 -0.34 -0.01
CA LYS A 146 22.03 -1.52 -0.88
C LYS A 146 20.79 -2.37 -1.15
N VAL A 147 19.83 -2.42 -0.22
CA VAL A 147 18.62 -3.23 -0.40
C VAL A 147 17.77 -2.75 -1.58
N THR A 148 16.95 -3.65 -2.11
CA THR A 148 16.01 -3.30 -3.19
C THR A 148 14.88 -2.40 -2.69
N ILE A 149 14.22 -1.69 -3.60
CA ILE A 149 13.00 -0.94 -3.25
C ILE A 149 11.87 -1.85 -2.76
N HIS A 150 11.90 -3.14 -3.11
CA HIS A 150 10.90 -4.12 -2.67
C HIS A 150 11.09 -4.48 -1.21
N SER A 151 12.35 -4.55 -0.74
CA SER A 151 12.65 -4.68 0.69
C SER A 151 12.22 -3.45 1.47
N LEU A 152 12.51 -2.25 0.93
CA LEU A 152 12.06 -1.00 1.55
C LEU A 152 10.53 -0.94 1.67
N TYR A 153 9.81 -1.26 0.59
CA TYR A 153 8.36 -1.31 0.61
C TYR A 153 7.84 -2.36 1.60
N PHE A 154 8.41 -3.57 1.60
CA PHE A 154 8.02 -4.63 2.53
C PHE A 154 8.08 -4.16 3.99
N HIS A 155 9.19 -3.55 4.39
CA HIS A 155 9.40 -3.13 5.78
C HIS A 155 8.70 -1.83 6.17
N MET A 156 8.64 -0.84 5.28
CA MET A 156 8.00 0.44 5.57
C MET A 156 6.48 0.40 5.46
N PHE A 157 6.00 -0.39 4.51
CA PHE A 157 4.63 -0.28 4.04
C PHE A 157 3.81 -1.51 4.39
N GLU A 158 4.20 -2.68 3.87
CA GLU A 158 3.43 -3.90 4.09
C GLU A 158 3.41 -4.29 5.55
N ALA A 159 4.47 -3.96 6.30
CA ALA A 159 4.52 -4.14 7.74
C ALA A 159 3.26 -3.61 8.44
N ARG A 160 2.74 -2.44 8.04
CA ARG A 160 1.54 -1.84 8.67
C ARG A 160 0.30 -2.71 8.48
N LEU A 161 0.11 -3.25 7.28
CA LEU A 161 -0.99 -4.15 6.94
C LEU A 161 -0.80 -5.55 7.55
N ARG A 162 0.42 -6.09 7.45
CA ARG A 162 0.79 -7.41 7.96
C ARG A 162 0.69 -7.49 9.48
N LEU A 163 1.14 -6.45 10.17
CA LEU A 163 1.09 -6.35 11.63
C LEU A 163 -0.27 -5.84 12.13
N LYS A 164 -1.14 -5.35 11.23
CA LYS A 164 -2.39 -4.63 11.55
C LYS A 164 -2.18 -3.52 12.59
N LYS A 165 -1.06 -2.81 12.46
CA LYS A 165 -0.61 -1.75 13.38
C LYS A 165 -0.19 -0.51 12.58
N PRO A 166 -0.19 0.68 13.22
CA PRO A 166 0.21 1.89 12.53
C PRO A 166 1.69 1.97 12.20
N ASP A 167 2.51 1.20 12.90
CA ASP A 167 3.96 1.30 12.81
C ASP A 167 4.57 0.37 11.77
N ASN A 168 5.77 0.70 11.32
CA ASN A 168 6.53 -0.06 10.33
C ASN A 168 7.66 -0.89 10.99
N ASP A 169 8.24 -1.85 10.27
CA ASP A 169 9.25 -2.75 10.85
C ASP A 169 10.49 -1.98 11.36
N PHE A 170 10.92 -0.93 10.65
CA PHE A 170 12.08 -0.13 11.05
C PHE A 170 11.80 0.65 12.34
N SER A 171 10.67 1.33 12.41
CA SER A 171 10.27 2.08 13.60
C SER A 171 10.06 1.16 14.81
N CYS A 172 9.47 -0.02 14.63
CA CYS A 172 9.38 -1.03 15.69
C CYS A 172 10.78 -1.40 16.21
N TRP A 173 11.68 -1.79 15.30
CA TRP A 173 13.04 -2.19 15.67
C TRP A 173 13.84 -1.08 16.36
N LEU A 174 13.77 0.15 15.84
CA LEU A 174 14.44 1.31 16.42
C LEU A 174 13.90 1.63 17.82
N ARG A 175 12.59 1.48 18.02
CA ARG A 175 11.95 1.71 19.32
C ARG A 175 12.40 0.66 20.34
N ASP A 176 12.41 -0.61 19.95
CA ASP A 176 12.89 -1.72 20.79
C ASP A 176 14.38 -1.58 21.13
N ALA A 177 15.15 -0.93 20.26
CA ALA A 177 16.55 -0.58 20.48
C ALA A 177 16.77 0.64 21.39
N GLY A 178 15.71 1.36 21.78
CA GLY A 178 15.78 2.56 22.61
C GLY A 178 15.83 3.88 21.85
N PHE A 179 15.85 3.87 20.52
CA PHE A 179 15.89 5.08 19.67
C PHE A 179 14.49 5.65 19.40
N THR A 180 13.72 5.90 20.47
CA THR A 180 12.29 6.26 20.40
C THR A 180 12.02 7.51 19.57
N GLY A 181 12.80 8.58 19.74
CA GLY A 181 12.64 9.82 18.97
C GLY A 181 12.91 9.65 17.46
N LEU A 182 13.86 8.79 17.09
CA LEU A 182 14.12 8.45 15.69
C LEU A 182 13.00 7.56 15.12
N ALA A 183 12.55 6.57 15.89
CA ALA A 183 11.44 5.70 15.53
C ALA A 183 10.16 6.49 15.23
N ASP A 184 9.82 7.48 16.06
CA ASP A 184 8.66 8.35 15.89
C ASP A 184 8.75 9.21 14.63
N ARG A 185 9.94 9.75 14.32
CA ARG A 185 10.17 10.54 13.10
C ARG A 185 9.98 9.68 11.84
N ILE A 186 10.46 8.44 11.85
CA ILE A 186 10.30 7.52 10.72
C ILE A 186 8.85 7.03 10.60
N SER A 187 8.17 6.77 11.72
CA SER A 187 6.78 6.28 11.75
C SER A 187 5.79 7.26 11.12
N ARG A 188 6.08 8.57 11.21
CA ARG A 188 5.26 9.65 10.64
C ARG A 188 5.47 9.86 9.13
N LEU A 189 6.43 9.19 8.51
CA LEU A 189 6.63 9.31 7.06
C LEU A 189 5.49 8.61 6.34
N ASP A 190 4.69 9.38 5.60
CA ASP A 190 3.68 8.80 4.70
C ASP A 190 4.40 8.23 3.46
N PRO A 191 4.46 6.91 3.30
CA PRO A 191 5.18 6.25 2.22
C PRO A 191 4.56 6.49 0.85
N TYR A 192 3.33 7.03 0.74
CA TYR A 192 2.70 7.36 -0.55
C TYR A 192 3.02 8.77 -1.05
N THR A 193 3.53 9.64 -0.16
CA THR A 193 3.91 11.02 -0.52
C THR A 193 5.32 11.12 -1.10
N TYR A 194 6.04 10.01 -1.18
CA TYR A 194 7.40 9.92 -1.70
C TYR A 194 7.49 8.86 -2.80
N THR A 195 8.41 9.07 -3.74
CA THR A 195 8.98 7.93 -4.47
C THR A 195 9.71 7.02 -3.48
N LEU A 196 9.81 5.72 -3.76
CA LEU A 196 10.49 4.79 -2.84
C LEU A 196 11.95 5.18 -2.61
N GLU A 197 12.63 5.68 -3.65
CA GLU A 197 13.99 6.21 -3.51
C GLU A 197 14.04 7.52 -2.72
N GLY A 198 13.05 8.40 -2.88
CA GLY A 198 12.90 9.60 -2.05
C GLY A 198 12.72 9.24 -0.57
N LEU A 199 11.88 8.25 -0.28
CA LEU A 199 11.67 7.72 1.07
C LEU A 199 12.95 7.11 1.64
N ARG A 200 13.67 6.29 0.85
CA ARG A 200 14.98 5.71 1.22
C ARG A 200 15.94 6.81 1.67
N LYS A 201 16.14 7.83 0.83
CA LYS A 201 17.03 8.97 1.12
C LYS A 201 16.58 9.72 2.36
N ARG A 202 15.28 9.94 2.53
CA ARG A 202 14.74 10.61 3.72
C ARG A 202 15.05 9.84 4.99
N ILE A 203 14.82 8.52 5.01
CA ILE A 203 15.13 7.66 6.16
C ILE A 203 16.63 7.69 6.46
N ILE A 204 17.48 7.49 5.45
CA ILE A 204 18.94 7.53 5.62
C ILE A 204 19.39 8.85 6.25
N ASN A 205 18.87 9.99 5.78
CA ASN A 205 19.23 11.30 6.32
C ASN A 205 18.76 11.46 7.78
N LEU A 206 17.54 11.01 8.12
CA LEU A 206 17.06 11.04 9.50
C LEU A 206 17.97 10.26 10.45
N VAL A 207 18.46 9.09 10.02
CA VAL A 207 19.36 8.24 10.80
C VAL A 207 20.76 8.88 10.89
N LYS A 208 21.32 9.40 9.79
CA LYS A 208 22.62 10.08 9.78
C LYS A 208 22.64 11.33 10.67
N ASP A 209 21.58 12.13 10.63
CA ASP A 209 21.40 13.30 11.50
C ASP A 209 21.37 12.90 12.98
N TYR A 210 20.68 11.80 13.28
CA TYR A 210 20.56 11.27 14.64
C TYR A 210 21.92 10.80 15.18
N ILE A 211 22.67 10.02 14.38
CA ILE A 211 24.03 9.57 14.73
C ILE A 211 24.96 10.76 15.01
N THR A 212 24.88 11.83 14.21
CA THR A 212 25.76 13.00 14.38
C THR A 212 25.47 13.75 15.68
N ARG A 213 24.20 13.83 16.09
CA ARG A 213 23.79 14.53 17.31
C ARG A 213 24.10 13.76 18.60
N ASP A 214 24.07 12.43 18.57
CA ASP A 214 24.41 11.59 19.72
C ASP A 214 25.93 11.46 19.96
N ASN A 215 26.76 11.89 18.99
CA ASN A 215 28.23 11.95 19.14
C ASN A 215 28.73 13.34 19.61
N LEU A 216 27.82 14.26 19.94
CA LEU A 216 28.09 15.58 20.54
C LEU A 216 27.61 15.59 21.99
#